data_AF-A0A539E4D2-F1
#
_entry.id   AF-A0A539E4D2-F1
#
_cell.length_a   1.000
_cell.length_b   1.000
_cell.length_c   1.000
_cell.angle_alpha   90.00
_cell.angle_beta   90.00
_cell.angle_gamma   90.00
#
_symmetry.space_group_name_H-M   'P 1'
#
loop_
_entity.id
_entity.type
_entity.pdbx_description
1 polymer ?
#
loop_
_entity_poly.entity_id
_entity_poly.type
_entity_poly.pdbx_seq_one_letter_code
_entity_poly.pdbx_strand_id
1 'polypeptide(L)'
;MGGTRAERIENRTRNPKWKNVPVRIEMLECINCDACLRHCPSHFGAIFNHGPDVIILPELCSGCDKCLPACPVNCIYPFPDWETVGVPAQWWDEPLGDNDPYV
;
A
#
# COMPACT_ATOMS: atom_id res chain seq x y z
N MET A 1 7.30 20.04 -2.02
CA MET A 1 6.41 19.69 -0.90
C MET A 1 5.88 18.30 -1.20
N GLY A 2 5.79 17.38 -0.23
CA GLY A 2 5.24 16.06 -0.51
C GLY A 2 3.74 16.24 -0.75
N GLY A 3 3.28 15.97 -1.97
CA GLY A 3 1.88 16.21 -2.36
C GLY A 3 0.88 15.48 -1.46
N THR A 4 -0.36 15.95 -1.51
CA THR A 4 -1.55 15.31 -0.95
C THR A 4 -1.68 13.86 -1.43
N ARG A 5 -2.52 13.06 -0.76
CA ARG A 5 -2.81 11.68 -1.20
C ARG A 5 -3.37 11.68 -2.63
N ALA A 6 -4.30 12.58 -2.94
CA ALA A 6 -4.90 12.70 -4.27
C ALA A 6 -3.85 12.98 -5.36
N GLU A 7 -2.95 13.95 -5.14
CA GLU A 7 -1.88 14.25 -6.10
C GLU A 7 -0.96 13.05 -6.35
N ARG A 8 -0.68 12.24 -5.31
CA ARG A 8 0.13 11.03 -5.46
C ARG A 8 -0.58 9.93 -6.24
N ILE A 9 -1.90 9.82 -6.09
CA ILE A 9 -2.73 8.87 -6.84
C ILE A 9 -2.78 9.27 -8.31
N GLU A 10 -3.08 10.54 -8.59
CA GLU A 10 -3.17 11.08 -9.96
C GLU A 10 -1.86 10.89 -10.72
N ASN A 11 -0.74 11.26 -10.10
CA ASN A 11 0.57 11.19 -10.75
C ASN A 11 1.22 9.80 -10.64
N ARG A 12 0.65 8.88 -9.86
CA ARG A 12 1.26 7.59 -9.50
C ARG A 12 2.71 7.76 -9.04
N THR A 13 2.92 8.71 -8.13
CA THR A 13 4.26 9.08 -7.66
C THR A 13 4.42 8.90 -6.17
N ARG A 14 5.58 8.36 -5.81
CA ARG A 14 6.01 8.26 -4.42
C ARG A 14 6.50 9.61 -3.91
N ASN A 15 6.22 9.91 -2.64
CA ASN A 15 6.74 11.12 -2.02
C ASN A 15 8.28 11.01 -1.88
N PRO A 16 9.06 11.90 -2.52
CA PRO A 16 10.52 11.82 -2.52
C PRO A 16 11.15 12.05 -1.14
N LYS A 17 10.38 12.55 -0.16
CA LYS A 17 10.86 12.73 1.22
C LYS A 17 10.87 11.42 2.02
N TRP A 18 10.22 10.36 1.54
CA TRP A 18 10.16 9.08 2.25
C TRP A 18 11.43 8.27 2.05
N LYS A 19 12.18 8.11 3.15
CA LYS A 19 13.46 7.39 3.16
C LYS A 19 13.32 5.88 3.32
N ASN A 20 12.26 5.44 3.99
CA ASN A 20 12.03 4.01 4.22
C ASN A 20 11.59 3.37 2.92
N VAL A 21 11.96 2.10 2.70
CA VAL A 21 11.48 1.34 1.55
C VAL A 21 9.99 1.02 1.72
N PRO A 22 9.20 0.96 0.64
CA PRO A 22 7.85 0.44 0.72
C PRO A 22 7.89 -1.05 1.10
N VAL A 23 6.74 -1.56 1.51
CA VAL A 23 6.53 -2.97 1.84
C VAL A 23 5.48 -3.56 0.89
N ARG A 24 5.52 -4.87 0.71
CA ARG A 24 4.58 -5.67 -0.07
C ARG A 24 3.98 -6.80 0.78
N ILE A 25 2.80 -7.26 0.40
CA ILE A 25 2.17 -8.45 0.97
C ILE A 25 2.56 -9.66 0.12
N GLU A 26 2.96 -10.75 0.75
CA GLU A 26 3.09 -12.05 0.10
C GLU A 26 1.71 -12.73 0.03
N MET A 27 1.15 -12.81 -1.17
CA MET A 27 -0.25 -13.22 -1.38
C MET A 27 -0.49 -14.67 -0.96
N LEU A 28 0.50 -15.55 -1.17
CA LEU A 28 0.38 -16.96 -0.82
C LEU A 28 0.35 -17.21 0.69
N GLU A 29 0.81 -16.25 1.49
CA GLU A 29 0.80 -16.31 2.96
C GLU A 29 -0.33 -15.47 3.58
N CYS A 30 -0.91 -14.55 2.81
CA CYS A 30 -1.98 -13.68 3.28
C CYS A 30 -3.25 -14.49 3.55
N ILE A 31 -3.93 -14.16 4.65
CA ILE A 31 -5.20 -14.79 5.06
C ILE A 31 -6.38 -13.82 5.00
N ASN A 32 -6.23 -12.65 4.36
CA ASN A 32 -7.30 -11.67 4.15
C ASN A 32 -8.05 -11.24 5.41
N CYS A 33 -7.31 -11.00 6.50
CA CYS A 33 -7.88 -10.58 7.79
C CYS A 33 -8.07 -9.05 7.93
N ASP A 34 -7.61 -8.28 6.94
CA ASP A 34 -7.67 -6.82 6.85
C ASP A 34 -7.03 -6.05 8.02
N ALA A 35 -6.21 -6.73 8.84
CA ALA A 35 -5.58 -6.11 10.00
C ALA A 35 -4.59 -5.01 9.60
N CYS A 36 -3.81 -5.25 8.54
CA CYS A 36 -2.86 -4.26 8.00
C CYS A 36 -3.58 -3.02 7.45
N LEU A 37 -4.70 -3.21 6.73
CA LEU A 37 -5.51 -2.12 6.16
C LEU A 37 -5.98 -1.15 7.25
N ARG A 38 -6.49 -1.67 8.38
CA ARG A 38 -6.93 -0.88 9.54
C ARG A 38 -5.80 -0.10 10.23
N HIS A 39 -4.54 -0.50 10.03
CA HIS A 39 -3.37 0.15 10.64
C HIS A 39 -2.62 1.08 9.69
N CYS A 40 -2.93 1.04 8.39
CA CYS A 40 -2.35 1.98 7.45
C CYS A 40 -2.89 3.39 7.72
N PRO A 41 -2.04 4.40 7.95
CA PRO A 41 -2.51 5.76 8.18
C PRO A 41 -3.26 6.30 6.96
N SER A 42 -4.47 6.82 7.17
CA SER A 42 -5.36 7.32 6.09
C SER A 42 -4.73 8.40 5.21
N HIS A 43 -3.87 9.24 5.77
CA HIS A 43 -3.15 10.26 5.01
C HIS A 43 -2.12 9.68 4.02
N PHE A 44 -1.64 8.45 4.24
CA PHE A 44 -0.89 7.69 3.24
C PHE A 44 -1.84 6.89 2.35
N GLY A 45 -2.71 6.10 2.98
CA GLY A 45 -3.79 5.34 2.37
C GLY A 45 -3.29 4.45 1.24
N ALA A 46 -2.49 3.44 1.59
CA ALA A 46 -1.69 2.67 0.65
C ALA A 46 -2.10 1.19 0.51
N ILE A 47 -3.01 0.69 1.35
CA ILE A 47 -3.39 -0.73 1.41
C ILE A 47 -4.84 -0.87 0.97
N PHE A 48 -5.11 -1.78 0.04
CA PHE A 48 -6.42 -1.96 -0.56
C PHE A 48 -6.78 -3.44 -0.65
N ASN A 49 -8.08 -3.73 -0.63
CA ASN A 49 -8.57 -5.04 -1.01
C ASN A 49 -8.75 -5.04 -2.53
N HIS A 50 -8.17 -6.02 -3.22
CA HIS A 50 -8.28 -6.19 -4.66
C HIS A 50 -8.78 -7.60 -4.95
N GLY A 51 -10.10 -7.74 -5.16
CA GLY A 51 -10.73 -9.05 -5.27
C GLY A 51 -10.48 -9.90 -4.00
N PRO A 52 -9.90 -11.12 -4.12
CA PRO A 52 -9.59 -11.97 -2.99
C PRO A 52 -8.26 -11.65 -2.31
N ASP A 53 -7.54 -10.60 -2.72
CA ASP A 53 -6.20 -10.27 -2.22
C ASP A 53 -6.18 -8.95 -1.45
N VAL A 54 -5.17 -8.78 -0.59
CA VAL A 54 -4.82 -7.48 0.02
C VAL A 54 -3.50 -7.00 -0.58
N ILE A 55 -3.50 -5.80 -1.13
CA ILE A 55 -2.38 -5.24 -1.89
C ILE A 55 -1.85 -3.95 -1.25
N ILE A 56 -0.59 -3.61 -1.55
CA ILE A 56 0.02 -2.34 -1.14
C ILE A 56 0.56 -1.64 -2.38
N LEU A 57 0.13 -0.39 -2.59
CA LEU A 57 0.70 0.48 -3.64
C LEU A 57 1.98 1.14 -3.11
N PRO A 58 3.18 0.80 -3.65
CA PRO A 58 4.46 1.30 -3.14
C PRO A 58 4.60 2.82 -3.28
N GLU A 59 3.94 3.43 -4.27
CA GLU A 59 3.87 4.87 -4.50
C GLU A 59 3.13 5.59 -3.36
N LEU A 60 2.15 4.93 -2.74
CA LEU A 60 1.40 5.46 -1.61
C LEU A 60 2.00 5.05 -0.26
N CYS A 61 2.93 4.08 -0.25
CA CYS A 61 3.51 3.51 0.95
C CYS A 61 4.74 4.31 1.45
N SER A 62 4.60 4.88 2.65
CA SER A 62 5.69 5.61 3.31
C SER A 62 6.76 4.72 3.95
N GLY A 63 6.52 3.40 4.05
CA GLY A 63 7.38 2.48 4.81
C GLY A 63 7.36 2.77 6.31
N CYS A 64 6.20 3.14 6.87
CA CYS A 64 6.07 3.47 8.29
C CYS A 64 5.93 2.26 9.23
N ASP A 65 5.90 1.05 8.68
CA ASP A 65 5.90 -0.24 9.38
C ASP A 65 4.75 -0.51 10.36
N LYS A 66 3.75 0.37 10.46
CA LYS A 66 2.58 0.17 11.33
C LYS A 66 1.74 -1.07 11.00
N CYS A 67 1.79 -1.52 9.75
CA CYS A 67 1.11 -2.74 9.31
C CYS A 67 1.85 -4.03 9.71
N LEU A 68 3.16 -3.98 9.94
CA LEU A 68 3.96 -5.16 10.26
C LEU A 68 3.50 -5.86 11.55
N PRO A 69 3.41 -5.18 12.72
CA PRO A 69 2.97 -5.84 13.95
C PRO A 69 1.47 -6.19 13.94
N ALA A 70 0.70 -5.63 13.00
CA ALA A 70 -0.73 -5.92 12.87
C ALA A 70 -1.01 -7.21 12.09
N CYS A 71 -0.06 -7.70 11.29
CA CYS A 71 -0.24 -8.91 10.50
C CYS A 71 -0.08 -10.16 11.39
N PRO A 72 -1.13 -10.97 11.61
CA PRO A 72 -1.06 -12.14 12.48
C PRO A 72 -0.20 -13.28 11.91
N VAL A 73 0.04 -13.27 10.60
CA VAL A 73 0.80 -14.30 9.88
C VAL A 73 2.16 -13.79 9.37
N ASN A 74 2.52 -12.53 9.66
CA ASN A 74 3.78 -11.91 9.26
C ASN A 74 4.09 -11.95 7.74
N CYS A 75 3.07 -11.89 6.89
CA CYS A 75 3.20 -11.99 5.42
C CYS A 75 3.57 -10.66 4.73
N ILE A 76 4.21 -9.72 5.43
CA ILE A 76 4.54 -8.38 4.90
C ILE A 76 6.04 -8.19 4.89
N TYR A 77 6.60 -7.89 3.72
CA TYR A 77 8.04 -7.84 3.47
C TYR A 77 8.48 -6.51 2.86
N PRO A 78 9.72 -6.07 3.09
CA PRO A 78 10.30 -4.96 2.34
C PRO A 78 10.25 -5.20 0.83
N PHE A 79 10.00 -4.14 0.06
CA PHE A 79 9.95 -4.17 -1.40
C PHE A 79 10.96 -3.18 -2.00
N PRO A 80 12.28 -3.47 -1.92
CA PRO A 80 13.33 -2.54 -2.33
C PRO A 80 13.42 -2.33 -3.84
N ASP A 81 12.99 -3.31 -4.63
CA ASP A 81 13.06 -3.37 -6.10
C ASP A 81 11.75 -2.92 -6.79
N TRP A 82 10.84 -2.29 -6.05
CA TRP A 82 9.51 -1.88 -6.52
C TRP A 82 9.53 -0.99 -7.76
N GLU A 83 10.55 -0.14 -7.94
CA GLU A 83 10.66 0.73 -9.13
C GLU A 83 10.96 -0.07 -10.39
N THR A 84 11.65 -1.21 -10.27
CA THR A 84 11.99 -2.08 -11.41
C THR A 84 10.91 -3.12 -11.69
N VAL A 85 10.24 -3.60 -10.65
CA VAL A 85 9.16 -4.59 -10.76
C VAL A 85 7.84 -3.92 -11.14
N GLY A 86 7.58 -2.75 -10.58
CA GLY A 86 6.30 -2.04 -10.69
C GLY A 86 5.17 -2.76 -9.93
N VAL A 87 3.96 -2.26 -10.15
CA VAL A 87 2.71 -2.91 -9.72
C VAL A 87 1.78 -3.11 -10.92
N PRO A 88 0.93 -4.15 -10.89
CA PRO A 88 -0.07 -4.35 -11.92
C PRO A 88 -0.98 -3.12 -12.12
N ALA A 89 -1.31 -2.80 -13.37
CA ALA A 89 -2.08 -1.60 -13.70
C ALA A 89 -3.46 -1.56 -13.02
N GLN A 90 -4.10 -2.71 -12.87
CA GLN A 90 -5.43 -2.86 -12.27
C GLN A 90 -5.46 -2.52 -10.76
N TRP A 91 -4.32 -2.50 -10.07
CA TRP A 91 -4.29 -2.08 -8.66
C TRP A 91 -4.59 -0.59 -8.51
N TRP A 92 -4.43 0.20 -9.57
CA TRP A 92 -4.75 1.62 -9.58
C TRP A 92 -6.24 1.92 -9.75
N ASP A 93 -7.08 0.89 -9.88
CA ASP A 93 -8.54 1.05 -9.87
C ASP A 93 -9.08 1.15 -8.43
N GLU A 94 -8.30 0.75 -7.42
CA GLU A 94 -8.72 0.78 -6.01
C GLU A 94 -8.69 2.18 -5.36
N PRO A 95 -7.63 3.00 -5.51
CA PRO A 95 -7.61 4.33 -4.89
C PRO A 95 -8.64 5.25 -5.55
N LEU A 96 -9.43 5.95 -4.72
CA LEU A 96 -10.58 6.77 -5.12
C LEU A 96 -11.70 5.98 -5.83
N GLY A 97 -11.64 4.65 -5.82
CA GLY A 97 -12.72 3.78 -6.27
C GLY A 97 -13.81 3.62 -5.21
N ASP A 98 -14.88 2.90 -5.56
CA ASP A 98 -16.06 2.71 -4.69
C ASP A 98 -15.73 2.01 -3.36
N ASN A 99 -14.63 1.24 -3.32
CA ASN A 99 -14.19 0.48 -2.15
C ASN A 99 -12.95 1.08 -1.45
N ASP A 100 -12.56 2.32 -1.78
CA ASP A 100 -11.42 2.98 -1.13
C ASP A 100 -11.70 3.21 0.37
N PRO A 101 -11.00 2.53 1.31
CA PRO A 101 -11.27 2.65 2.74
C PRO A 101 -10.78 3.97 3.35
N TYR A 102 -10.17 4.85 2.54
CA TYR A 102 -9.57 6.11 2.96
C TYR A 102 -10.33 7.35 2.47
N VAL A 103 -11.49 7.15 1.82
CA VAL A 103 -12.40 8.21 1.34
C VAL A 103 -13.64 8.30 2.23
#